data_AF-A0A0B3AVH4-F1
#
_entry.id   AF-A0A0B3AVH4-F1
#
_cell.length_a   1.000
_cell.length_b   1.000
_cell.length_c   1.000
_cell.angle_alpha   90.00
_cell.angle_beta   90.00
_cell.angle_gamma   90.00
#
_symmetry.space_group_name_H-M   'P 1'
#
loop_
_entity.id
_entity.type
_entity.pdbx_description
1 polymer ?
#
loop_
_entity_poly.entity_id
_entity_poly.type
_entity_poly.pdbx_seq_one_letter_code
_entity_poly.pdbx_strand_id
1 'polypeptide(L)'
;MGTIGKILSEKVVYQNMFFTVLQREIQTSLGEGRTYLLWDRRDKSFSVVVALTSDQKVIFLSQPKYAQFRHYLTLPIGTLFEDEGHLEAAKRTFLREAGYESDEWLTLRESGIIDFPVKLLEMNIISFYIIMLEKFLKLKNALY
;
A
#
# COMPACT_ATOMS: atom_id res chain seq x y z
N MET A 1 -14.00 19.04 -9.17
CA MET A 1 -13.85 17.58 -8.95
C MET A 1 -14.71 16.88 -9.99
N GLY A 2 -14.10 16.13 -10.91
CA GLY A 2 -14.86 15.38 -11.93
C GLY A 2 -15.66 14.27 -11.26
N THR A 3 -16.92 14.12 -11.63
CA THR A 3 -17.76 13.02 -11.15
C THR A 3 -17.24 11.69 -11.68
N ILE A 4 -17.24 10.69 -10.79
CA ILE A 4 -16.55 9.40 -10.93
C ILE A 4 -17.34 8.42 -11.82
N GLY A 5 -18.59 8.76 -12.17
CA GLY A 5 -19.52 7.87 -12.86
C GLY A 5 -20.39 7.08 -11.89
N LYS A 6 -21.05 6.04 -12.39
CA LYS A 6 -21.91 5.13 -11.61
C LYS A 6 -21.59 3.68 -11.97
N ILE A 7 -21.42 2.82 -10.95
CA ILE A 7 -21.41 1.36 -11.12
C ILE A 7 -22.77 0.88 -11.62
N LEU A 8 -22.77 0.16 -12.74
CA LEU A 8 -23.93 -0.52 -13.28
C LEU A 8 -23.99 -1.97 -12.81
N SER A 9 -22.86 -2.67 -12.86
CA SER A 9 -22.76 -4.06 -12.42
C SER A 9 -21.33 -4.43 -12.00
N GLU A 10 -21.22 -5.44 -11.13
CA GLU A 10 -19.96 -6.09 -10.79
C GLU A 10 -20.13 -7.60 -10.78
N LYS A 11 -19.10 -8.33 -11.24
CA LYS A 11 -19.01 -9.78 -11.06
C LYS A 11 -17.58 -10.21 -10.84
N VAL A 12 -17.38 -11.18 -9.94
CA VAL A 12 -16.09 -11.89 -9.81
C VAL A 12 -15.93 -12.74 -11.06
N VAL A 13 -14.85 -12.50 -11.81
CA VAL A 13 -14.53 -13.28 -13.02
C VAL A 13 -13.37 -14.25 -12.80
N TYR A 14 -12.59 -14.04 -11.75
CA TYR A 14 -11.50 -14.93 -11.34
C TYR A 14 -11.18 -14.73 -9.87
N GLN A 15 -10.87 -15.82 -9.16
CA GLN A 15 -10.47 -15.79 -7.76
C GLN A 15 -9.46 -16.90 -7.49
N ASN A 16 -8.40 -16.57 -6.75
CA ASN A 16 -7.46 -17.53 -6.20
C ASN A 16 -7.08 -17.12 -4.76
N MET A 17 -6.12 -17.84 -4.17
CA MET A 17 -5.65 -17.56 -2.80
C MET A 17 -4.92 -16.23 -2.63
N PHE A 18 -4.47 -15.59 -3.70
CA PHE A 18 -3.67 -14.35 -3.67
C PHE A 18 -4.48 -13.10 -4.06
N PHE A 19 -5.42 -13.23 -4.99
CA PHE A 19 -6.18 -12.11 -5.50
C PHE A 19 -7.52 -12.50 -6.14
N THR A 20 -8.42 -11.51 -6.18
CA THR A 20 -9.71 -11.56 -6.87
C THR A 20 -9.71 -10.56 -8.02
N VAL A 21 -10.25 -10.95 -9.17
CA VAL A 21 -10.48 -10.07 -10.32
C VAL A 21 -11.98 -9.87 -10.53
N LEU A 22 -12.37 -8.61 -10.59
CA LEU A 22 -13.73 -8.17 -10.88
C LEU A 22 -13.83 -7.68 -12.31
N GLN A 23 -14.94 -8.01 -12.97
CA GLN A 23 -15.43 -7.23 -14.10
C GLN A 23 -16.42 -6.20 -13.56
N ARG A 24 -16.16 -4.92 -13.81
CA ARG A 24 -17.04 -3.80 -13.43
C ARG A 24 -17.52 -3.07 -14.68
N GLU A 25 -18.83 -2.93 -14.79
CA GLU A 25 -19.47 -2.10 -15.79
C GLU A 25 -19.88 -0.77 -15.15
N ILE A 26 -19.52 0.33 -15.80
CA ILE A 26 -19.82 1.68 -15.32
C ILE A 26 -20.48 2.52 -16.41
N GLN A 27 -21.21 3.53 -15.98
CA GLN A 27 -21.50 4.71 -16.78
C GLN A 27 -20.58 5.84 -16.35
N THR A 28 -19.79 6.38 -17.28
CA THR A 28 -18.90 7.52 -17.01
C THR A 28 -19.70 8.79 -16.74
N SER A 29 -19.05 9.84 -16.22
CA SER A 29 -19.66 11.16 -16.06
C SER A 29 -20.09 11.83 -17.38
N LEU A 30 -19.59 11.34 -18.51
CA LEU A 30 -20.01 11.77 -19.85
C LEU A 30 -21.18 10.94 -20.41
N GLY A 31 -21.69 9.95 -19.65
CA GLY A 31 -22.79 9.09 -20.06
C GLY A 31 -22.38 7.83 -20.85
N GLU A 32 -21.10 7.70 -21.22
CA GLU A 32 -20.57 6.52 -21.94
C GLU A 32 -20.53 5.27 -21.04
N GLY A 33 -20.88 4.11 -21.59
CA GLY A 33 -20.69 2.81 -20.94
C GLY A 33 -19.27 2.29 -21.08
N ARG A 34 -18.67 1.78 -20.01
CA ARG A 34 -17.34 1.15 -20.03
C ARG A 34 -17.29 -0.11 -19.17
N THR A 35 -16.41 -1.03 -19.54
CA THR A 35 -16.14 -2.27 -18.80
C THR A 35 -14.66 -2.35 -18.43
N TYR A 36 -14.37 -2.65 -17.16
CA TYR A 36 -13.01 -2.79 -16.65
C TYR A 36 -12.80 -4.14 -15.97
N LEU A 37 -11.58 -4.67 -16.08
CA LEU A 37 -11.08 -5.75 -15.23
C LEU A 37 -10.20 -5.17 -14.13
N LEU A 38 -10.59 -5.39 -12.89
CA LEU A 38 -9.99 -4.78 -11.71
C LEU A 38 -9.48 -5.87 -10.77
N TRP A 39 -8.28 -5.69 -10.23
CA TRP A 39 -7.85 -6.45 -9.06
C TRP A 39 -8.55 -5.86 -7.83
N ASP A 40 -9.42 -6.65 -7.19
CA ASP A 40 -10.09 -6.26 -5.95
C ASP A 40 -9.12 -6.24 -4.78
N ARG A 41 -8.93 -5.06 -4.20
CA ARG A 41 -8.12 -4.81 -3.00
C ARG A 41 -8.87 -3.91 -2.01
N ARG A 42 -10.20 -3.82 -2.11
CA ARG A 42 -11.01 -2.91 -1.28
C ARG A 42 -10.91 -3.20 0.21
N ASP A 43 -10.66 -4.47 0.56
CA ASP A 43 -10.46 -4.95 1.92
C ASP A 43 -8.98 -4.92 2.34
N LYS A 44 -8.07 -4.45 1.48
CA LYS A 44 -6.62 -4.46 1.74
C LYS A 44 -6.11 -3.05 1.95
N SER A 45 -5.67 -2.79 3.18
CA SER A 45 -4.88 -1.63 3.52
C SER A 45 -3.42 -2.00 3.68
N PHE A 46 -2.53 -1.04 3.40
CA PHE A 46 -1.10 -1.21 3.55
C PHE A 46 -0.56 -0.07 4.41
N SER A 47 0.62 -0.25 4.98
CA SER A 47 1.44 0.82 5.53
C SER A 47 2.76 0.84 4.80
N VAL A 48 3.28 2.04 4.58
CA VAL A 48 4.60 2.26 3.98
C VAL A 48 5.46 2.95 5.04
N VAL A 49 6.77 2.81 4.97
CA VAL A 49 7.70 3.52 5.86
C VAL A 49 8.76 4.20 5.02
N VAL A 50 9.06 5.46 5.34
CA VAL A 50 10.18 6.20 4.73
C VAL A 50 11.13 6.59 5.84
N ALA A 51 11.95 5.64 6.24
CA ALA A 51 12.91 5.85 7.31
C ALA A 51 14.01 6.82 6.87
N LEU A 52 14.23 7.86 7.67
CA LEU A 52 15.38 8.75 7.55
C LEU A 52 16.43 8.39 8.60
N THR A 53 17.69 8.35 8.19
CA THR A 53 18.83 8.20 9.10
C THR A 53 19.23 9.57 9.68
N SER A 54 20.08 9.58 10.71
CA SER A 54 20.58 10.83 11.31
C SER A 54 21.36 11.71 10.34
N ASP A 55 21.87 11.15 9.25
CA ASP A 55 22.54 11.86 8.15
C ASP A 55 21.62 12.13 6.95
N GLN A 56 20.30 12.14 7.18
CA GLN A 56 19.26 12.50 6.19
C GLN A 56 19.25 11.60 4.94
N LYS A 57 19.57 10.32 5.10
CA LYS A 57 19.45 9.31 4.03
C LYS A 57 18.19 8.49 4.20
N VAL A 58 17.61 8.08 3.07
CA VAL A 58 16.44 7.18 3.06
C VAL A 58 16.90 5.73 3.03
N ILE A 59 16.29 4.89 3.86
CA ILE A 59 16.51 3.44 3.84
C ILE A 59 15.62 2.81 2.76
N PHE A 60 16.27 2.16 1.80
CA PHE A 60 15.61 1.27 0.83
C PHE A 60 15.99 -0.18 1.12
N LEU A 61 15.08 -1.09 0.78
CA LEU A 61 15.28 -2.53 0.86
C LEU A 61 15.44 -3.10 -0.54
N SER A 62 16.37 -4.04 -0.72
CA SER A 62 16.42 -4.87 -1.93
C SER A 62 15.53 -6.09 -1.72
N GLN A 63 14.33 -6.07 -2.28
CA GLN A 63 13.34 -7.14 -2.08
C GLN A 63 13.06 -7.92 -3.37
N PRO A 64 12.99 -9.26 -3.32
CA PRO A 64 12.59 -10.05 -4.47
C PRO A 64 11.10 -9.82 -4.78
N LYS A 65 10.77 -9.62 -6.05
CA LYS A 65 9.40 -9.61 -6.56
C LYS A 65 9.18 -10.84 -7.42
N TYR A 66 8.47 -11.82 -6.87
CA TYR A 66 8.25 -13.12 -7.50
C TYR A 66 7.67 -13.02 -8.91
N ALA A 67 6.73 -12.09 -9.15
CA ALA A 67 6.11 -11.90 -10.45
C ALA A 67 7.11 -11.53 -11.58
N GLN A 68 8.22 -10.86 -11.24
CA GLN A 68 9.27 -10.50 -12.20
C GLN A 68 10.58 -11.25 -11.95
N PHE A 69 10.60 -12.15 -10.97
CA PHE A 69 11.74 -12.97 -10.58
C PHE A 69 13.06 -12.18 -10.44
N ARG A 70 12.98 -10.97 -9.87
CA ARG A 70 14.12 -10.08 -9.66
C ARG A 70 13.98 -9.24 -8.40
N HIS A 71 15.10 -8.70 -7.94
CA HIS A 71 15.12 -7.75 -6.84
C HIS A 71 14.80 -6.34 -7.32
N TYR A 72 14.11 -5.58 -6.47
CA TYR A 72 13.84 -4.16 -6.65
C TYR A 72 14.18 -3.41 -5.38
N LEU A 73 14.59 -2.15 -5.53
CA LEU A 73 14.63 -1.21 -4.42
C LEU A 73 13.21 -0.80 -4.07
N THR A 74 12.84 -1.02 -2.82
CA THR A 74 11.52 -0.73 -2.27
C THR A 74 11.63 0.01 -0.94
N LEU A 75 10.56 0.70 -0.58
CA LEU A 75 10.34 1.09 0.80
C LEU A 75 9.79 -0.12 1.57
N PRO A 76 10.03 -0.23 2.90
CA PRO A 76 9.32 -1.17 3.75
C PRO A 76 7.81 -0.95 3.59
N ILE A 77 7.09 -2.02 3.23
CA ILE A 77 5.66 -1.96 2.95
C ILE A 77 4.97 -3.23 3.45
N GLY A 78 3.97 -3.04 4.31
CA GLY A 78 3.25 -4.12 4.98
C GLY A 78 1.77 -4.07 4.68
N THR A 79 1.13 -5.23 4.56
CA THR A 79 -0.33 -5.31 4.64
C THR A 79 -0.74 -5.18 6.11
N LEU A 80 -1.85 -4.49 6.35
CA LEU A 80 -2.50 -4.48 7.65
C LEU A 80 -3.14 -5.84 7.92
N PHE A 81 -3.05 -6.30 9.16
CA PHE A 81 -3.85 -7.41 9.65
C PHE A 81 -5.23 -6.95 10.13
N GLU A 82 -6.12 -7.90 10.37
CA GLU A 82 -7.44 -7.63 10.96
C GLU A 82 -7.25 -6.92 12.30
N ASP A 83 -8.02 -5.84 12.51
CA ASP A 83 -7.97 -4.95 13.67
C ASP A 83 -6.61 -4.25 13.93
N GLU A 84 -5.65 -4.34 13.01
CA GLU A 84 -4.34 -3.69 13.16
C GLU A 84 -4.40 -2.22 12.75
N GLY A 85 -4.03 -1.34 13.68
CA GLY A 85 -3.80 0.07 13.37
C GLY A 85 -2.60 0.23 12.43
N HIS A 86 -2.68 1.15 11.48
CA HIS A 86 -1.63 1.29 10.48
C HIS A 86 -0.23 1.65 11.04
N LEU A 87 -0.16 2.42 12.15
CA LEU A 87 1.11 2.72 12.81
C LEU A 87 1.74 1.44 13.37
N GLU A 88 0.94 0.55 13.93
CA GLU A 88 1.40 -0.75 14.43
C GLU A 88 1.87 -1.64 13.28
N ALA A 89 1.13 -1.66 12.17
CA ALA A 89 1.56 -2.34 10.94
C ALA A 89 2.89 -1.80 10.41
N ALA A 90 3.09 -0.48 10.44
CA ALA A 90 4.33 0.17 10.00
C ALA A 90 5.52 -0.21 10.89
N LYS A 91 5.37 -0.14 12.23
CA LYS A 91 6.39 -0.58 13.21
C LYS A 91 6.78 -2.03 13.01
N ARG A 92 5.78 -2.93 12.95
CA ARG A 92 5.99 -4.37 12.73
C ARG A 92 6.73 -4.64 11.43
N THR A 93 6.30 -4.01 10.34
CA THR A 93 6.88 -4.20 9.01
C THR A 93 8.31 -3.69 8.96
N PHE A 94 8.58 -2.49 9.49
CA PHE A 94 9.91 -1.91 9.47
C PHE A 94 10.90 -2.75 10.28
N LEU A 95 10.51 -3.20 11.47
CA LEU A 95 11.34 -4.09 12.27
C LEU A 95 11.61 -5.41 11.53
N ARG A 96 10.58 -6.03 10.94
CA ARG A 96 10.70 -7.31 10.25
C ARG A 96 11.56 -7.24 8.99
N GLU A 97 11.38 -6.20 8.18
CA GLU A 97 11.98 -6.12 6.84
C GLU A 97 13.30 -5.36 6.81
N ALA A 98 13.48 -4.40 7.71
CA ALA A 98 14.67 -3.56 7.78
C ALA A 98 15.54 -3.84 9.02
N GLY A 99 15.02 -4.50 10.06
CA GLY A 99 15.76 -4.79 11.29
C GLY A 99 15.90 -3.61 12.25
N TYR A 100 15.15 -2.53 12.02
CA TYR A 100 15.24 -1.29 12.78
C TYR A 100 13.95 -0.96 13.54
N GLU A 101 14.10 -0.26 14.66
CA GLU A 101 13.02 0.38 15.40
C GLU A 101 13.35 1.86 15.62
N SER A 102 12.34 2.65 15.96
CA SER A 102 12.48 4.06 16.34
C SER A 102 11.47 4.41 17.42
N ASP A 103 11.84 5.40 18.24
CA ASP A 103 11.00 5.98 19.28
C ASP A 103 10.12 7.13 18.73
N GLU A 104 10.39 7.63 17.52
CA GLU A 104 9.67 8.74 16.89
C GLU A 104 8.94 8.30 15.62
N TRP A 105 7.64 8.58 15.54
CA TRP A 105 6.81 8.25 14.39
C TRP A 105 5.93 9.44 14.02
N LEU A 106 5.99 9.85 12.75
CA LEU A 106 5.13 10.89 12.19
C LEU A 106 4.19 10.27 11.15
N THR A 107 2.91 10.64 11.19
CA THR A 107 1.97 10.30 10.11
C THR A 107 1.95 11.45 9.11
N LEU A 108 2.41 11.25 7.87
CA LEU A 108 2.31 12.32 6.86
C LEU A 108 0.88 12.64 6.43
N ARG A 109 -0.02 11.64 6.34
CA ARG A 109 -1.41 11.86 5.90
C ARG A 109 -2.36 10.82 6.47
N GLU A 110 -3.34 11.27 7.25
CA GLU A 110 -4.36 10.39 7.85
C GLU A 110 -5.38 9.88 6.82
N SER A 111 -5.67 10.66 5.77
CA SER A 111 -6.68 10.30 4.75
C SER A 111 -6.23 9.27 3.72
N GLY A 112 -5.04 8.70 3.87
CA GLY A 112 -4.44 7.73 2.94
C GLY A 112 -4.04 8.33 1.58
N ILE A 113 -3.34 7.56 0.74
CA ILE A 113 -2.87 7.95 -0.60
C ILE A 113 -3.13 6.79 -1.58
N ILE A 114 -3.58 7.08 -2.79
CA ILE A 114 -3.94 6.01 -3.74
C ILE A 114 -2.73 5.68 -4.64
N ASP A 115 -2.25 4.43 -4.57
CA ASP A 115 -1.05 3.94 -5.28
C ASP A 115 -1.24 3.86 -6.81
N PHE A 116 -2.47 3.60 -7.29
CA PHE A 116 -2.76 3.49 -8.73
C PHE A 116 -4.01 4.29 -9.11
N PRO A 117 -3.88 5.59 -9.39
CA PRO A 117 -5.04 6.41 -9.73
C PRO A 117 -5.65 6.07 -11.08
N VAL A 118 -4.91 5.42 -11.98
CA VAL A 118 -5.44 5.03 -13.31
C VAL A 118 -6.35 3.79 -13.25
N LYS A 119 -6.40 3.10 -12.09
CA LYS A 119 -7.46 2.12 -11.75
C LYS A 119 -8.67 2.80 -11.09
N LEU A 120 -8.58 4.11 -10.82
CA LEU A 120 -9.64 4.95 -10.29
C LEU A 120 -10.44 5.59 -11.43
N LEU A 121 -11.21 4.77 -12.15
CA LEU A 121 -12.59 5.19 -12.15
C LEU A 121 -13.22 4.90 -10.80
N GLU A 122 -12.78 3.99 -9.93
CA GLU A 122 -13.35 3.92 -8.58
C GLU A 122 -12.39 3.33 -7.53
N MET A 123 -12.22 4.11 -6.46
CA MET A 123 -11.68 3.82 -5.11
C MET A 123 -10.78 2.60 -4.92
N ASN A 124 -9.55 2.87 -4.45
CA ASN A 124 -8.88 2.02 -3.47
C ASN A 124 -8.14 2.94 -2.51
N ILE A 125 -8.58 3.00 -1.25
CA ILE A 125 -7.83 3.68 -0.19
C ILE A 125 -6.69 2.74 0.17
N ILE A 126 -5.49 3.06 -0.28
CA ILE A 126 -4.27 2.56 0.34
C ILE A 126 -3.88 3.65 1.34
N SER A 127 -3.61 3.34 2.59
CA SER A 127 -3.13 4.36 3.51
C SER A 127 -1.61 4.39 3.44
N PHE A 128 -1.02 5.37 2.77
CA PHE A 128 0.42 5.54 2.90
C PHE A 128 0.69 6.20 4.25
N TYR A 129 1.43 5.49 5.08
CA TYR A 129 2.19 6.12 6.12
C TYR A 129 3.51 6.48 5.46
N ILE A 130 3.91 7.72 5.63
CA ILE A 130 5.29 8.10 5.41
C ILE A 130 5.68 8.56 6.80
N ILE A 131 6.67 7.89 7.36
CA ILE A 131 7.11 8.08 8.73
C ILE A 131 8.53 8.55 8.64
N MET A 132 8.72 9.86 8.78
CA MET A 132 10.05 10.44 8.93
C MET A 132 10.59 10.03 10.30
N LEU A 133 11.79 9.48 10.32
CA LEU A 133 12.50 9.12 11.53
C LEU A 133 13.59 10.16 11.75
N GLU A 134 13.54 10.92 12.84
CA GLU A 134 14.70 11.64 13.32
C GLU A 134 15.23 10.98 14.59
N LYS A 135 16.45 10.43 14.46
CA LYS A 135 17.37 9.96 15.50
C LYS A 135 17.02 8.68 16.29
N PHE A 136 18.11 7.92 16.46
CA PHE A 136 18.26 6.64 17.16
C PHE A 136 17.51 5.45 16.56
N LEU A 137 17.95 5.03 15.37
CA LEU A 137 17.72 3.66 14.91
C LEU A 137 18.49 2.71 15.84
N LYS A 138 17.79 1.98 16.69
CA LYS A 138 18.39 0.85 17.42
C LYS A 138 18.37 -0.35 16.49
N LEU A 139 19.55 -0.85 16.15
CA LEU A 139 19.68 -2.11 15.40
C LEU A 139 19.35 -3.23 16.37
N LYS A 140 18.19 -3.87 16.21
CA LYS A 140 17.99 -5.18 16.80
C LYS A 140 18.53 -6.17 15.79
N ASN A 141 19.39 -7.09 16.23
CA ASN A 141 19.77 -8.24 15.43
C ASN A 141 18.49 -8.99 15.03
N ALA A 142 17.97 -8.70 13.83
CA ALA A 142 16.87 -9.44 13.25
C ALA A 142 17.45 -10.78 12.80
N LEU A 143 17.29 -11.80 13.63
CA LEU A 143 17.55 -13.19 13.29
C LEU A 143 16.46 -13.65 12.32
N TYR A 144 16.68 -13.53 11.01
CA TYR A 144 16.08 -14.40 9.98
C TYR A 144 17.00 -14.47 8.77
#